data_AF-A0A7S6S5B6-F1
#
_entry.id   AF-A0A7S6S5B6-F1
#
_cell.length_a   1.000
_cell.length_b   1.000
_cell.length_c   1.000
_cell.angle_alpha   90.00
_cell.angle_beta   90.00
_cell.angle_gamma   90.00
#
_symmetry.space_group_name_H-M   'P 1'
#
loop_
_entity.id
_entity.type
_entity.pdbx_description
1 polymer ?
#
loop_
_entity_poly.entity_id
_entity_poly.type
_entity_poly.pdbx_seq_one_letter_code
_entity_poly.pdbx_strand_id
1 'polypeptide(L)'
;MNASRFNQLLAALFLATMTQQAYAYTTIKCGGNSTKWSGNNYTVRASSVGFPVGPWRDALSSVVSHWNGNPSNLSFGVVWNEPGVAANNNENEVWWEANNGANIGTYPAVTYVWFKGDCTLKEADVIFNNSVAYHYTTSKTSLWPYGGANRPFQTTAMHEFGHAAGLAHTANTYNIMGSDWTHIHANGATATAYSGEDANNGLVAVYGLWTGGPEDLGVVHWKHTGSSGEYSTHGRTRILNTSNIELTKVAGTSEPVYRVNKGQTVKLELTYENLGKTSPLSAKVGYYLSSNDTISVADRFLGEGAVTLYRGFPDTTFNTFLVIPSDLVSGQTYWIGAIIDYNNAYSERSEANNATYIGIRVN
;
A
#
# COMPACT_ATOMS: atom_id res chain seq x y z
N MET A 1 -26.42 -46.03 54.05
CA MET A 1 -25.48 -44.89 54.11
C MET A 1 -25.09 -44.53 52.70
N ASN A 2 -25.33 -43.27 52.36
CA ASN A 2 -25.30 -42.67 51.03
C ASN A 2 -23.91 -42.64 50.40
N ALA A 3 -23.85 -42.83 49.08
CA ALA A 3 -22.87 -42.15 48.22
C ALA A 3 -23.49 -41.97 46.83
N SER A 4 -24.23 -40.88 46.65
CA SER A 4 -24.67 -40.38 45.35
C SER A 4 -23.44 -39.93 44.55
N ARG A 5 -23.18 -40.55 43.40
CA ARG A 5 -22.20 -40.06 42.42
C ARG A 5 -22.81 -38.86 41.70
N PHE A 6 -22.36 -37.66 42.08
CA PHE A 6 -22.62 -36.42 41.36
C PHE A 6 -21.85 -36.46 40.02
N ASN A 7 -22.56 -36.49 38.90
CA ASN A 7 -22.00 -36.15 37.60
C ASN A 7 -21.82 -34.63 37.56
N GLN A 8 -20.60 -34.14 37.76
CA GLN A 8 -20.26 -32.78 37.41
C GLN A 8 -19.91 -32.73 35.92
N LEU A 9 -20.83 -32.22 35.11
CA LEU A 9 -20.51 -31.70 33.78
C LEU A 9 -19.48 -30.58 33.97
N LEU A 10 -18.24 -30.82 33.51
CA LEU A 10 -17.27 -29.76 33.30
C LEU A 10 -17.72 -28.96 32.08
N ALA A 11 -18.44 -27.85 32.30
CA ALA A 11 -18.63 -26.84 31.28
C ALA A 11 -17.28 -26.12 31.10
N ALA A 12 -16.54 -26.48 30.04
CA ALA A 12 -15.36 -25.75 29.62
C ALA A 12 -15.82 -24.38 29.11
N LEU A 13 -15.73 -23.37 29.99
CA LEU A 13 -15.91 -21.98 29.63
C LEU A 13 -14.70 -21.57 28.77
N PHE A 14 -14.86 -21.65 27.44
CA PHE A 14 -13.91 -21.04 26.50
C PHE A 14 -13.99 -19.52 26.69
N LEU A 15 -13.14 -18.96 27.57
CA LEU A 15 -12.77 -17.56 27.46
C LEU A 15 -11.98 -17.42 26.15
N ALA A 16 -12.65 -16.99 25.10
CA ALA A 16 -11.97 -16.41 23.94
C ALA A 16 -11.25 -15.17 24.46
N THR A 17 -9.95 -15.28 24.72
CA THR A 17 -9.10 -14.12 24.92
C THR A 17 -9.08 -13.38 23.59
N MET A 18 -9.90 -12.35 23.45
CA MET A 18 -9.72 -11.33 22.43
C MET A 18 -8.39 -10.66 22.75
N THR A 19 -7.31 -11.18 22.18
CA THR A 19 -6.04 -10.47 22.13
C THR A 19 -6.32 -9.15 21.41
N GLN A 20 -6.26 -8.03 22.13
CA GLN A 20 -6.25 -6.71 21.50
C GLN A 20 -5.11 -6.74 20.48
N GLN A 21 -5.46 -6.72 19.20
CA GLN A 21 -4.49 -6.77 18.12
C GLN A 21 -3.70 -5.46 18.17
N ALA A 22 -2.43 -5.53 18.53
CA ALA A 22 -1.56 -4.37 18.57
C ALA A 22 -1.33 -3.88 17.13
N TYR A 23 -1.90 -2.72 16.77
CA TYR A 23 -1.80 -2.17 15.42
C TYR A 23 -0.35 -1.99 14.96
N ALA A 24 -0.11 -2.14 13.65
CA ALA A 24 1.23 -2.01 13.07
C ALA A 24 1.70 -0.55 12.95
N TYR A 25 0.79 0.36 12.56
CA TYR A 25 1.11 1.76 12.33
C TYR A 25 1.84 2.42 13.50
N THR A 26 2.73 3.35 13.17
CA THR A 26 3.36 4.21 14.15
C THR A 26 3.07 5.67 13.85
N THR A 27 3.19 6.51 14.87
CA THR A 27 2.93 7.96 14.78
C THR A 27 4.09 8.70 15.39
N ILE A 28 4.41 9.87 14.86
CA ILE A 28 5.37 10.79 15.47
C ILE A 28 4.86 11.14 16.88
N LYS A 29 5.73 10.96 17.88
CA LYS A 29 5.40 11.19 19.29
C LYS A 29 6.01 12.47 19.81
N CYS A 30 5.26 13.21 20.62
CA CYS A 30 5.75 14.33 21.41
C CYS A 30 5.14 14.23 22.81
N GLY A 31 6.00 14.22 23.85
CA GLY A 31 5.57 13.94 25.22
C GLY A 31 4.89 12.58 25.40
N GLY A 32 5.21 11.59 24.55
CA GLY A 32 4.61 10.25 24.55
C GLY A 32 3.27 10.13 23.80
N ASN A 33 2.65 11.24 23.39
CA ASN A 33 1.38 11.25 22.68
C ASN A 33 1.57 11.33 21.16
N SER A 34 0.64 10.75 20.40
CA SER A 34 0.60 10.94 18.94
C SER A 34 0.41 12.40 18.60
N THR A 35 1.21 12.91 17.67
CA THR A 35 1.12 14.29 17.18
C THR A 35 0.12 14.41 16.06
N LYS A 36 -0.53 15.57 15.96
CA LYS A 36 -1.48 15.87 14.90
C LYS A 36 -1.65 17.37 14.69
N TRP A 37 -2.24 17.76 13.57
CA TRP A 37 -2.69 19.12 13.32
C TRP A 37 -3.84 19.51 14.28
N SER A 38 -3.94 20.81 14.60
CA SER A 38 -5.06 21.32 15.43
C SER A 38 -6.42 21.13 14.77
N GLY A 39 -6.45 21.02 13.44
CA GLY A 39 -7.63 20.68 12.66
C GLY A 39 -7.38 19.44 11.80
N ASN A 40 -8.30 19.17 10.88
CA ASN A 40 -8.22 18.02 9.97
C ASN A 40 -7.86 18.44 8.53
N ASN A 41 -7.15 19.55 8.37
CA ASN A 41 -6.67 20.01 7.08
C ASN A 41 -5.19 20.34 7.19
N TYR A 42 -4.39 19.70 6.35
CA TYR A 42 -2.99 20.05 6.09
C TYR A 42 -2.91 20.62 4.68
N THR A 43 -2.48 21.87 4.54
CA THR A 43 -2.29 22.49 3.22
C THR A 43 -0.81 22.72 2.98
N VAL A 44 -0.28 22.10 1.93
CA VAL A 44 1.11 22.27 1.49
C VAL A 44 1.22 23.36 0.43
N ARG A 45 2.36 24.05 0.40
CA ARG A 45 2.68 25.14 -0.50
C ARG A 45 3.80 24.70 -1.44
N ALA A 46 3.46 24.43 -2.69
CA ALA A 46 4.40 23.88 -3.66
C ALA A 46 5.20 25.00 -4.33
N SER A 47 6.53 24.88 -4.23
CA SER A 47 7.50 25.80 -4.81
C SER A 47 7.22 26.05 -6.29
N SER A 48 7.19 27.32 -6.69
CA SER A 48 7.06 27.76 -8.08
C SER A 48 8.21 27.29 -8.97
N VAL A 49 9.42 27.16 -8.41
CA VAL A 49 10.61 26.66 -9.11
C VAL A 49 10.58 25.14 -9.23
N GLY A 50 10.17 24.47 -8.15
CA GLY A 50 10.19 23.02 -8.05
C GLY A 50 9.03 22.31 -8.75
N PHE A 51 7.85 22.92 -8.72
CA PHE A 51 6.62 22.37 -9.26
C PHE A 51 5.90 23.40 -10.14
N PRO A 52 6.53 23.89 -11.22
CA PRO A 52 5.84 24.69 -12.23
C PRO A 52 4.73 23.88 -12.90
N VAL A 53 3.85 24.52 -13.67
CA VAL A 53 2.82 23.80 -14.44
C VAL A 53 3.49 22.77 -15.35
N GLY A 54 3.11 21.49 -15.19
CA GLY A 54 3.70 20.39 -15.93
C GLY A 54 3.72 19.08 -15.13
N PRO A 55 4.43 18.06 -15.64
CA PRO A 55 4.28 16.68 -15.16
C PRO A 55 4.62 16.46 -13.67
N TRP A 56 5.59 17.20 -13.12
CA TRP A 56 5.93 17.14 -11.70
C TRP A 56 4.82 17.68 -10.81
N ARG A 57 4.18 18.79 -11.23
CA ARG A 57 3.00 19.33 -10.55
C ARG A 57 1.84 18.35 -10.63
N ASP A 58 1.60 17.74 -11.80
CA ASP A 58 0.52 16.77 -11.99
C ASP A 58 0.73 15.53 -11.10
N ALA A 59 1.96 15.04 -11.01
CA ALA A 59 2.31 13.93 -10.12
C ALA A 59 2.12 14.28 -8.63
N LEU A 60 2.52 15.48 -8.20
CA LEU A 60 2.27 15.94 -6.83
C LEU A 60 0.77 16.15 -6.55
N SER A 61 0.02 16.64 -7.53
CA SER A 61 -1.45 16.71 -7.43
C SER A 61 -2.07 15.32 -7.29
N SER A 62 -1.52 14.31 -7.96
CA SER A 62 -1.94 12.91 -7.79
C SER A 62 -1.68 12.42 -6.37
N VAL A 63 -0.53 12.75 -5.77
CA VAL A 63 -0.20 12.40 -4.37
C VAL A 63 -1.22 12.98 -3.39
N VAL A 64 -1.53 14.28 -3.53
CA VAL A 64 -2.56 14.94 -2.72
C VAL A 64 -3.93 14.29 -2.91
N SER A 65 -4.28 13.94 -4.15
CA SER A 65 -5.50 13.19 -4.45
C SER A 65 -5.48 11.84 -3.74
N HIS A 66 -4.44 11.02 -3.90
CA HIS A 66 -4.36 9.69 -3.29
C HIS A 66 -4.54 9.75 -1.77
N TRP A 67 -3.84 10.66 -1.10
CA TRP A 67 -4.04 10.91 0.33
C TRP A 67 -5.47 11.32 0.65
N ASN A 68 -6.13 12.17 -0.14
CA ASN A 68 -7.52 12.58 0.10
C ASN A 68 -8.59 11.49 -0.08
N GLY A 69 -8.24 10.28 -0.51
CA GLY A 69 -9.15 9.15 -0.39
C GLY A 69 -8.93 8.29 0.84
N ASN A 70 -8.05 8.71 1.75
CA ASN A 70 -7.95 8.08 3.05
C ASN A 70 -9.32 8.19 3.78
N PRO A 71 -9.66 7.20 4.63
CA PRO A 71 -10.96 7.15 5.31
C PRO A 71 -11.00 8.00 6.60
N SER A 72 -9.94 8.71 6.96
CA SER A 72 -9.92 9.58 8.14
C SER A 72 -10.51 10.97 7.84
N ASN A 73 -10.71 11.78 8.87
CA ASN A 73 -11.12 13.16 8.68
C ASN A 73 -10.01 14.05 8.10
N LEU A 74 -8.74 13.62 8.08
CA LEU A 74 -7.64 14.41 7.54
C LEU A 74 -7.80 14.59 6.03
N SER A 75 -7.68 15.84 5.60
CA SER A 75 -7.62 16.25 4.21
C SER A 75 -6.31 16.99 3.92
N PHE A 76 -5.85 16.86 2.69
CA PHE A 76 -4.67 17.49 2.14
C PHE A 76 -5.09 18.55 1.12
N GLY A 77 -4.64 19.78 1.32
CA GLY A 77 -4.73 20.86 0.34
C GLY A 77 -3.37 21.12 -0.31
N VAL A 78 -3.38 21.76 -1.47
CA VAL A 78 -2.17 22.28 -2.09
C VAL A 78 -2.39 23.69 -2.63
N VAL A 79 -1.48 24.59 -2.29
CA VAL A 79 -1.35 25.93 -2.87
C VAL A 79 -0.15 25.91 -3.80
N TRP A 80 -0.33 26.41 -5.01
CA TRP A 80 0.69 26.41 -6.05
C TRP A 80 1.39 27.76 -6.16
N ASN A 81 2.54 27.75 -6.83
CA ASN A 81 3.32 28.93 -7.19
C ASN A 81 3.90 29.65 -5.96
N GLU A 82 4.37 28.90 -4.97
CA GLU A 82 5.03 29.49 -3.81
C GLU A 82 6.36 30.16 -4.24
N PRO A 83 6.51 31.50 -4.11
CA PRO A 83 7.68 32.21 -4.61
C PRO A 83 8.96 31.98 -3.80
N GLY A 84 8.87 31.61 -2.52
CA GLY A 84 10.02 31.38 -1.65
C GLY A 84 9.79 30.19 -0.75
N VAL A 85 10.85 29.43 -0.46
CA VAL A 85 10.78 28.29 0.46
C VAL A 85 11.89 28.38 1.49
N ALA A 86 11.61 28.00 2.72
CA ALA A 86 12.56 27.95 3.82
C ALA A 86 12.05 27.06 4.95
N ALA A 87 12.93 26.20 5.47
CA ALA A 87 12.60 25.39 6.63
C ALA A 87 12.25 26.23 7.87
N ASN A 88 11.21 25.83 8.62
CA ASN A 88 10.78 26.44 9.88
C ASN A 88 10.35 27.92 9.76
N ASN A 89 9.57 28.24 8.72
CA ASN A 89 9.08 29.60 8.43
C ASN A 89 7.58 29.80 8.74
N ASN A 90 6.91 28.82 9.34
CA ASN A 90 5.46 28.72 9.60
C ASN A 90 4.59 28.46 8.36
N GLU A 91 5.18 28.08 7.23
CA GLU A 91 4.46 27.60 6.06
C GLU A 91 4.80 26.13 5.83
N ASN A 92 3.80 25.32 5.47
CA ASN A 92 4.08 23.94 5.09
C ASN A 92 4.50 23.93 3.63
N GLU A 93 5.75 23.66 3.32
CA GLU A 93 6.27 23.83 1.98
C GLU A 93 6.71 22.50 1.36
N VAL A 94 6.73 22.46 0.02
CA VAL A 94 7.31 21.34 -0.72
C VAL A 94 8.18 21.82 -1.86
N TRP A 95 9.45 21.38 -1.87
CA TRP A 95 10.44 21.82 -2.84
C TRP A 95 11.52 20.79 -3.14
N TRP A 96 12.41 21.15 -4.07
CA TRP A 96 13.58 20.38 -4.43
C TRP A 96 14.83 21.07 -3.94
N GLU A 97 15.75 20.30 -3.38
CA GLU A 97 17.04 20.79 -2.91
C GLU A 97 18.18 19.96 -3.51
N ALA A 98 19.32 20.62 -3.73
CA ALA A 98 20.51 19.95 -4.25
C ALA A 98 21.08 18.96 -3.23
N ASN A 99 21.72 17.89 -3.72
CA ASN A 99 22.43 16.96 -2.85
C ASN A 99 23.49 17.68 -1.99
N ASN A 100 23.57 17.30 -0.72
CA ASN A 100 24.32 17.98 0.36
C ASN A 100 23.80 19.39 0.70
N GLY A 101 22.57 19.70 0.30
CA GLY A 101 21.88 20.91 0.74
C GLY A 101 21.67 20.91 2.26
N ALA A 102 21.51 22.11 2.83
CA ALA A 102 21.46 22.35 4.26
C ALA A 102 20.30 21.60 4.96
N ASN A 103 19.20 21.36 4.26
CA ASN A 103 18.03 20.69 4.80
C ASN A 103 17.96 19.22 4.35
N ILE A 104 18.40 18.88 3.13
CA ILE A 104 18.22 17.51 2.59
C ILE A 104 19.40 16.57 2.89
N GLY A 105 20.60 17.10 3.09
CA GLY A 105 21.82 16.29 3.24
C GLY A 105 21.98 15.33 2.06
N THR A 106 22.06 14.02 2.35
CA THR A 106 22.19 12.96 1.33
C THR A 106 20.94 12.09 1.19
N TYR A 107 19.86 12.42 1.90
CA TYR A 107 18.63 11.64 1.86
C TYR A 107 17.94 11.81 0.51
N PRO A 108 17.19 10.79 0.04
CA PRO A 108 16.44 10.93 -1.20
C PRO A 108 15.29 11.93 -1.07
N ALA A 109 14.63 11.94 0.09
CA ALA A 109 13.63 12.90 0.50
C ALA A 109 13.66 13.00 2.04
N VAL A 110 13.11 14.08 2.59
CA VAL A 110 12.93 14.23 4.04
C VAL A 110 11.70 15.07 4.32
N THR A 111 11.03 14.77 5.43
CA THR A 111 10.01 15.62 6.01
C THR A 111 10.47 16.14 7.36
N TYR A 112 10.51 17.45 7.51
CA TYR A 112 10.70 18.08 8.81
C TYR A 112 9.35 18.46 9.39
N VAL A 113 9.18 18.22 10.69
CA VAL A 113 7.99 18.63 11.42
C VAL A 113 8.37 19.48 12.62
N TRP A 114 7.62 20.55 12.86
CA TRP A 114 7.75 21.40 14.04
C TRP A 114 6.45 21.40 14.83
N PHE A 115 6.59 21.62 16.13
CA PHE A 115 5.49 21.54 17.08
C PHE A 115 5.27 22.87 17.78
N LYS A 116 4.01 23.11 18.16
CA LYS A 116 3.68 24.09 19.19
C LYS A 116 4.11 23.57 20.56
N GLY A 117 4.12 24.44 21.57
CA GLY A 117 4.48 24.05 22.94
C GLY A 117 3.56 22.97 23.56
N ASP A 118 2.38 22.75 23.00
CA ASP A 118 1.42 21.72 23.38
C ASP A 118 1.54 20.42 22.55
N CYS A 119 2.62 20.24 21.79
CA CYS A 119 2.87 19.10 20.91
C CYS A 119 1.95 19.00 19.67
N THR A 120 1.11 19.99 19.39
CA THR A 120 0.35 20.06 18.12
C THR A 120 1.31 20.35 16.96
N LEU A 121 1.10 19.71 15.81
CA LEU A 121 1.82 20.04 14.57
C LEU A 121 1.60 21.50 14.22
N LYS A 122 2.71 22.19 13.98
CA LYS A 122 2.78 23.61 13.65
C LYS A 122 3.11 23.79 12.17
N GLU A 123 4.04 22.99 11.67
CA GLU A 123 4.63 23.10 10.35
C GLU A 123 5.16 21.75 9.91
N ALA A 124 5.03 21.42 8.63
CA ALA A 124 5.64 20.26 8.03
C ALA A 124 6.11 20.54 6.60
N ASP A 125 7.43 20.43 6.40
CA ASP A 125 8.11 20.71 5.16
C ASP A 125 8.61 19.43 4.50
N VAL A 126 8.32 19.27 3.21
CA VAL A 126 8.71 18.09 2.42
C VAL A 126 9.75 18.49 1.38
N ILE A 127 10.91 17.85 1.42
CA ILE A 127 12.06 18.23 0.61
C ILE A 127 12.52 17.02 -0.19
N PHE A 128 12.65 17.18 -1.50
CA PHE A 128 13.18 16.14 -2.39
C PHE A 128 14.59 16.46 -2.86
N ASN A 129 15.47 15.48 -2.87
CA ASN A 129 16.82 15.62 -3.40
C ASN A 129 16.81 15.55 -4.93
N ASN A 130 17.17 16.65 -5.60
CA ASN A 130 17.12 16.74 -7.05
C ASN A 130 18.21 15.94 -7.79
N SER A 131 19.17 15.35 -7.06
CA SER A 131 20.18 14.46 -7.64
C SER A 131 19.72 13.00 -7.74
N VAL A 132 18.60 12.65 -7.13
CA VAL A 132 18.01 11.31 -7.25
C VAL A 132 17.31 11.21 -8.60
N ALA A 133 17.50 10.09 -9.30
CA ALA A 133 16.85 9.79 -10.58
C ALA A 133 15.36 9.46 -10.37
N TYR A 134 14.56 10.47 -10.01
CA TYR A 134 13.12 10.37 -9.89
C TYR A 134 12.43 10.38 -11.25
N HIS A 135 11.23 9.80 -11.31
CA HIS A 135 10.32 10.01 -12.43
C HIS A 135 8.89 10.23 -11.94
N TYR A 136 8.17 11.15 -12.60
CA TYR A 136 6.77 11.50 -12.35
C TYR A 136 5.75 10.52 -12.95
N THR A 137 6.20 9.47 -13.63
CA THR A 137 5.31 8.60 -14.44
C THR A 137 4.80 7.43 -13.62
N THR A 138 3.62 6.93 -13.99
CA THR A 138 3.10 5.64 -13.53
C THR A 138 3.48 4.49 -14.47
N SER A 139 4.24 4.72 -15.55
CA SER A 139 4.70 3.64 -16.43
C SER A 139 5.62 2.68 -15.67
N LYS A 140 5.19 1.43 -15.46
CA LYS A 140 5.96 0.40 -14.73
C LYS A 140 7.39 0.27 -15.26
N THR A 141 7.53 0.19 -16.57
CA THR A 141 8.82 -0.03 -17.25
C THR A 141 9.86 1.06 -16.98
N SER A 142 9.43 2.22 -16.49
CA SER A 142 10.31 3.33 -16.11
C SER A 142 10.78 3.28 -14.65
N LEU A 143 10.14 2.46 -13.80
CA LEU A 143 10.28 2.48 -12.35
C LEU A 143 11.10 1.29 -11.82
N TRP A 144 12.00 1.53 -10.84
CA TRP A 144 12.85 0.53 -10.19
C TRP A 144 12.13 -0.77 -9.78
N PRO A 145 10.92 -0.74 -9.19
CA PRO A 145 10.26 -1.96 -8.71
C PRO A 145 9.87 -2.93 -9.83
N TYR A 146 9.86 -2.47 -11.07
CA TYR A 146 9.49 -3.22 -12.27
C TYR A 146 10.64 -3.25 -13.30
N GLY A 147 11.88 -3.03 -12.85
CA GLY A 147 13.10 -3.12 -13.67
C GLY A 147 13.45 -1.87 -14.47
N GLY A 148 12.76 -0.76 -14.25
CA GLY A 148 13.10 0.54 -14.84
C GLY A 148 14.26 1.23 -14.14
N ALA A 149 14.66 2.40 -14.65
CA ALA A 149 15.86 3.12 -14.19
C ALA A 149 15.59 4.17 -13.11
N ASN A 150 14.33 4.47 -12.78
CA ASN A 150 13.99 5.61 -11.95
C ASN A 150 13.28 5.24 -10.64
N ARG A 151 13.52 6.04 -9.61
CA ARG A 151 12.75 6.01 -8.37
C ARG A 151 11.34 6.58 -8.62
N PRO A 152 10.27 5.88 -8.21
CA PRO A 152 8.91 6.43 -8.30
C PRO A 152 8.77 7.67 -7.39
N PHE A 153 8.61 8.85 -7.99
CA PHE A 153 8.40 10.09 -7.24
C PHE A 153 7.13 10.01 -6.39
N GLN A 154 6.04 9.49 -6.96
CA GLN A 154 4.75 9.48 -6.28
C GLN A 154 4.76 8.62 -5.01
N THR A 155 5.41 7.46 -4.97
CA THR A 155 5.48 6.67 -3.72
C THR A 155 6.35 7.35 -2.68
N THR A 156 7.47 7.96 -3.08
CA THR A 156 8.33 8.70 -2.15
C THR A 156 7.59 9.92 -1.59
N ALA A 157 6.88 10.66 -2.44
CA ALA A 157 6.05 11.77 -1.99
C ALA A 157 4.89 11.30 -1.11
N MET A 158 4.25 10.15 -1.40
CA MET A 158 3.26 9.58 -0.50
C MET A 158 3.86 9.33 0.89
N HIS A 159 5.04 8.71 0.98
CA HIS A 159 5.75 8.48 2.25
C HIS A 159 5.99 9.77 3.05
N GLU A 160 6.60 10.77 2.41
CA GLU A 160 6.90 12.06 3.06
C GLU A 160 5.63 12.79 3.54
N PHE A 161 4.57 12.77 2.73
CA PHE A 161 3.29 13.35 3.13
C PHE A 161 2.64 12.57 4.30
N GLY A 162 2.98 11.29 4.49
CA GLY A 162 2.61 10.53 5.69
C GLY A 162 3.25 11.10 6.95
N HIS A 163 4.53 11.50 6.90
CA HIS A 163 5.18 12.22 8.00
C HIS A 163 4.55 13.58 8.26
N ALA A 164 4.21 14.33 7.20
CA ALA A 164 3.50 15.60 7.34
C ALA A 164 2.12 15.45 7.99
N ALA A 165 1.51 14.26 7.88
CA ALA A 165 0.29 13.89 8.58
C ALA A 165 0.48 13.40 10.02
N GLY A 166 1.71 13.23 10.49
CA GLY A 166 2.03 12.76 11.84
C GLY A 166 2.29 11.25 11.95
N LEU A 167 2.42 10.53 10.83
CA LEU A 167 2.83 9.12 10.82
C LEU A 167 4.35 9.00 10.97
N ALA A 168 4.80 7.95 11.66
CA ALA A 168 6.21 7.58 11.72
C ALA A 168 6.44 6.29 10.90
N HIS A 169 7.69 5.84 10.82
CA HIS A 169 8.03 4.62 10.08
C HIS A 169 7.37 3.37 10.69
N THR A 170 6.90 2.47 9.84
CA THR A 170 6.38 1.16 10.25
C THR A 170 7.24 0.03 9.70
N ALA A 171 7.72 -0.86 10.58
CA ALA A 171 8.69 -1.91 10.22
C ALA A 171 8.09 -3.30 9.95
N ASN A 172 6.89 -3.57 10.46
CA ASN A 172 6.40 -4.94 10.69
C ASN A 172 5.26 -5.37 9.77
N THR A 173 4.85 -4.53 8.82
CA THR A 173 3.78 -4.84 7.86
C THR A 173 4.08 -4.25 6.48
N TYR A 174 3.31 -4.63 5.46
CA TYR A 174 3.39 -4.02 4.14
C TYR A 174 2.78 -2.62 4.22
N ASN A 175 3.56 -1.55 4.01
CA ASN A 175 3.07 -0.19 4.21
C ASN A 175 3.91 0.87 3.50
N ILE A 176 3.31 2.04 3.25
CA ILE A 176 3.98 3.17 2.59
C ILE A 176 5.06 3.82 3.47
N MET A 177 4.92 3.77 4.80
CA MET A 177 5.88 4.32 5.78
C MET A 177 7.12 3.43 6.02
N GLY A 178 7.30 2.41 5.19
CA GLY A 178 8.50 1.58 5.12
C GLY A 178 9.27 1.85 3.83
N SER A 179 9.69 0.80 3.13
CA SER A 179 10.34 0.92 1.81
C SER A 179 9.30 1.37 0.76
N ASP A 180 9.13 2.68 0.62
CA ASP A 180 8.07 3.32 -0.15
C ASP A 180 8.00 2.86 -1.62
N TRP A 181 9.15 2.67 -2.27
CA TRP A 181 9.19 2.37 -3.70
C TRP A 181 8.56 1.03 -4.06
N THR A 182 8.45 0.09 -3.11
CA THR A 182 7.77 -1.20 -3.32
C THR A 182 6.37 -1.27 -2.72
N HIS A 183 5.87 -0.16 -2.15
CA HIS A 183 4.48 0.01 -1.78
C HIS A 183 3.70 0.65 -2.93
N ILE A 184 3.33 -0.18 -3.91
CA ILE A 184 2.83 0.28 -5.21
C ILE A 184 1.88 -0.75 -5.82
N HIS A 185 0.74 -0.28 -6.33
CA HIS A 185 -0.26 -1.11 -7.00
C HIS A 185 0.08 -1.23 -8.48
N ALA A 186 -0.14 -2.40 -9.10
CA ALA A 186 0.01 -2.53 -10.55
C ALA A 186 -1.00 -3.50 -11.19
N ASN A 187 -1.54 -3.03 -12.32
CA ASN A 187 -2.31 -3.79 -13.30
C ASN A 187 -2.02 -3.20 -14.68
N GLY A 188 -1.73 -4.05 -15.67
CA GLY A 188 -1.30 -3.61 -16.99
C GLY A 188 -0.02 -2.77 -16.92
N ALA A 189 0.16 -1.83 -17.85
CA ALA A 189 1.37 -1.02 -17.98
C ALA A 189 1.62 0.00 -16.83
N THR A 190 0.67 0.16 -15.91
CA THR A 190 0.70 1.20 -14.88
C THR A 190 1.03 0.66 -13.49
N ALA A 191 1.85 1.41 -12.76
CA ALA A 191 2.12 1.27 -11.34
C ALA A 191 1.75 2.57 -10.61
N THR A 192 0.84 2.47 -9.66
CA THR A 192 0.16 3.60 -9.03
C THR A 192 0.46 3.63 -7.53
N ALA A 193 0.87 4.80 -7.03
CA ALA A 193 1.11 5.02 -5.61
C ALA A 193 -0.22 5.16 -4.85
N TYR A 194 -0.21 4.81 -3.57
CA TYR A 194 -1.36 4.89 -2.67
C TYR A 194 -0.87 4.87 -1.21
N SER A 195 -1.74 5.24 -0.27
CA SER A 195 -1.38 5.37 1.15
C SER A 195 -1.24 4.01 1.83
N GLY A 196 -2.03 3.03 1.40
CA GLY A 196 -2.01 1.69 1.97
C GLY A 196 -2.76 1.60 3.30
N GLU A 197 -3.01 0.37 3.72
CA GLU A 197 -3.94 0.12 4.80
C GLU A 197 -3.40 0.56 6.17
N ASP A 198 -2.12 0.29 6.41
CA ASP A 198 -1.46 0.65 7.67
C ASP A 198 -1.51 2.17 7.93
N ALA A 199 -1.16 2.97 6.92
CA ALA A 199 -1.17 4.42 7.04
C ALA A 199 -2.59 4.97 7.20
N ASN A 200 -3.56 4.45 6.43
CA ASN A 200 -4.97 4.83 6.56
C ASN A 200 -5.50 4.53 7.98
N ASN A 201 -5.14 3.38 8.55
CA ASN A 201 -5.49 3.05 9.93
C ASN A 201 -4.85 4.04 10.93
N GLY A 202 -3.57 4.37 10.74
CA GLY A 202 -2.87 5.36 11.57
C GLY A 202 -3.55 6.73 11.52
N LEU A 203 -3.95 7.19 10.34
CA LEU A 203 -4.70 8.45 10.20
C LEU A 203 -6.07 8.39 10.86
N VAL A 204 -6.81 7.28 10.75
CA VAL A 204 -8.08 7.11 11.46
C VAL A 204 -7.89 7.13 12.97
N ALA A 205 -6.81 6.54 13.48
CA ALA A 205 -6.51 6.57 14.92
C ALA A 205 -6.19 7.98 15.43
N VAL A 206 -5.58 8.83 14.59
CA VAL A 206 -5.14 10.19 14.97
C VAL A 206 -6.21 11.26 14.73
N TYR A 207 -6.90 11.20 13.59
CA TYR A 207 -7.86 12.21 13.12
C TYR A 207 -9.32 11.75 13.20
N GLY A 208 -9.57 10.49 13.57
CA GLY A 208 -10.89 9.88 13.59
C GLY A 208 -11.35 9.47 12.20
N LEU A 209 -12.26 8.50 12.15
CA LEU A 209 -12.90 8.04 10.92
C LEU A 209 -13.81 9.14 10.35
N TRP A 210 -13.73 9.37 9.04
CA TRP A 210 -14.72 10.15 8.31
C TRP A 210 -15.87 9.23 7.90
N THR A 211 -17.04 9.40 8.53
CA THR A 211 -18.24 8.55 8.29
C THR A 211 -18.75 8.65 6.85
N GLY A 212 -18.52 9.79 6.19
CA GLY A 212 -18.81 10.02 4.78
C GLY A 212 -17.76 9.47 3.81
N GLY A 213 -16.68 8.86 4.31
CA GLY A 213 -15.58 8.34 3.50
C GLY A 213 -16.00 7.29 2.47
N PRO A 214 -15.19 7.07 1.43
CA PRO A 214 -15.48 6.04 0.45
C PRO A 214 -15.19 4.64 1.02
N GLU A 215 -15.77 3.62 0.39
CA GLU A 215 -15.16 2.28 0.43
C GLU A 215 -14.02 2.24 -0.60
N ASP A 216 -12.99 1.44 -0.32
CA ASP A 216 -11.86 1.24 -1.22
C ASP A 216 -11.14 -0.05 -0.80
N LEU A 217 -11.07 -1.00 -1.72
CA LEU A 217 -10.44 -2.30 -1.58
C LEU A 217 -9.22 -2.33 -2.49
N GLY A 218 -8.27 -3.17 -2.16
CA GLY A 218 -7.03 -3.26 -2.93
C GLY A 218 -6.50 -4.67 -2.97
N VAL A 219 -5.82 -5.01 -4.06
CA VAL A 219 -5.01 -6.22 -4.16
C VAL A 219 -3.68 -5.94 -4.84
N VAL A 220 -2.59 -6.44 -4.27
CA VAL A 220 -1.23 -6.22 -4.78
C VAL A 220 -0.39 -7.49 -4.79
N HIS A 221 0.55 -7.56 -5.72
CA HIS A 221 1.54 -8.62 -5.83
C HIS A 221 2.85 -8.33 -5.07
N TRP A 222 2.73 -7.59 -3.97
CA TRP A 222 3.80 -7.24 -3.03
C TRP A 222 3.39 -7.63 -1.62
N LYS A 223 4.35 -7.95 -0.77
CA LYS A 223 4.12 -8.31 0.63
C LYS A 223 5.28 -7.87 1.51
N HIS A 224 5.04 -7.82 2.81
CA HIS A 224 6.09 -7.69 3.82
C HIS A 224 7.05 -8.89 3.79
N THR A 225 8.35 -8.61 3.89
CA THR A 225 9.39 -9.65 3.95
C THR A 225 10.38 -9.49 5.11
N GLY A 226 10.36 -8.34 5.80
CA GLY A 226 11.28 -8.06 6.89
C GLY A 226 11.36 -6.56 7.19
N SER A 227 12.48 -6.13 7.75
CA SER A 227 12.72 -4.72 8.06
C SER A 227 14.18 -4.33 7.81
N SER A 228 14.41 -3.03 7.64
CA SER A 228 15.73 -2.40 7.62
C SER A 228 15.68 -1.17 8.52
N GLY A 229 16.22 -1.30 9.73
CA GLY A 229 15.98 -0.30 10.78
C GLY A 229 14.49 -0.17 11.09
N GLU A 230 13.96 1.05 10.98
CA GLU A 230 12.55 1.37 11.25
C GLU A 230 11.61 1.11 10.07
N TYR A 231 12.16 0.82 8.89
CA TYR A 231 11.38 0.64 7.66
C TYR A 231 11.04 -0.82 7.44
N SER A 232 9.81 -1.12 7.03
CA SER A 232 9.49 -2.43 6.47
C SER A 232 10.19 -2.63 5.14
N THR A 233 10.58 -3.86 4.85
CA THR A 233 11.04 -4.28 3.52
C THR A 233 9.96 -5.14 2.87
N HIS A 234 9.83 -4.99 1.55
CA HIS A 234 8.81 -5.67 0.77
C HIS A 234 9.41 -6.50 -0.35
N GLY A 235 8.77 -7.62 -0.65
CA GLY A 235 9.11 -8.50 -1.75
C GLY A 235 7.86 -8.89 -2.54
N ARG A 236 8.07 -9.49 -3.71
CA ARG A 236 6.97 -9.96 -4.56
C ARG A 236 6.24 -11.13 -3.90
N THR A 237 4.93 -11.19 -4.10
CA THR A 237 4.14 -12.37 -3.75
C THR A 237 4.46 -13.53 -4.70
N ARG A 238 4.00 -14.73 -4.36
CA ARG A 238 4.51 -15.97 -4.91
C ARG A 238 3.44 -16.84 -5.55
N ILE A 239 3.88 -17.78 -6.38
CA ILE A 239 3.12 -18.97 -6.74
C ILE A 239 3.82 -20.18 -6.12
N LEU A 240 3.07 -20.97 -5.35
CA LEU A 240 3.56 -22.15 -4.65
C LEU A 240 2.94 -23.43 -5.22
N ASN A 241 3.54 -24.58 -4.96
CA ASN A 241 2.86 -25.87 -5.12
C ASN A 241 1.97 -26.19 -3.91
N THR A 242 1.24 -27.31 -3.97
CA THR A 242 0.36 -27.78 -2.89
C THR A 242 1.09 -28.13 -1.59
N SER A 243 2.42 -28.29 -1.63
CA SER A 243 3.30 -28.52 -0.47
C SER A 243 3.93 -27.24 0.08
N ASN A 244 3.43 -26.05 -0.31
CA ASN A 244 3.92 -24.72 0.09
C ASN A 244 5.37 -24.41 -0.35
N ILE A 245 5.87 -25.08 -1.38
CA ILE A 245 7.17 -24.76 -1.97
C ILE A 245 6.96 -23.79 -3.13
N GLU A 246 7.69 -22.67 -3.12
CA GLU A 246 7.67 -21.70 -4.21
C GLU A 246 8.13 -22.34 -5.52
N LEU A 247 7.37 -22.10 -6.59
CA LEU A 247 7.68 -22.64 -7.91
C LEU A 247 8.94 -21.96 -8.49
N THR A 248 9.61 -22.67 -9.40
CA THR A 248 10.80 -22.14 -10.07
C THR A 248 10.45 -20.96 -10.98
N LYS A 249 11.21 -19.87 -10.87
CA LYS A 249 11.06 -18.68 -11.72
C LYS A 249 11.80 -18.84 -13.05
N VAL A 250 11.34 -18.13 -14.07
CA VAL A 250 12.08 -17.89 -15.32
C VAL A 250 13.13 -16.81 -15.04
N ALA A 251 14.41 -17.15 -15.21
CA ALA A 251 15.51 -16.22 -15.00
C ALA A 251 15.50 -15.06 -16.02
N GLY A 252 16.05 -13.91 -15.63
CA GLY A 252 16.22 -12.74 -16.50
C GLY A 252 14.94 -11.96 -16.82
N THR A 253 13.84 -12.24 -16.11
CA THR A 253 12.59 -11.48 -16.23
C THR A 253 12.59 -10.30 -15.26
N SER A 254 12.04 -9.15 -15.69
CA SER A 254 11.95 -7.94 -14.84
C SER A 254 10.95 -8.09 -13.70
N GLU A 255 9.95 -8.94 -13.88
CA GLU A 255 8.96 -9.33 -12.88
C GLU A 255 8.96 -10.85 -12.71
N PRO A 256 8.55 -11.39 -11.55
CA PRO A 256 8.47 -12.84 -11.38
C PRO A 256 7.54 -13.51 -12.40
N VAL A 257 8.11 -14.44 -13.17
CA VAL A 257 7.37 -15.36 -14.03
C VAL A 257 7.63 -16.78 -13.56
N TYR A 258 6.61 -17.53 -13.15
CA TYR A 258 6.74 -18.87 -12.59
C TYR A 258 6.54 -19.97 -13.63
N ARG A 259 7.37 -21.01 -13.61
CA ARG A 259 7.20 -22.20 -14.46
C ARG A 259 6.07 -23.06 -13.91
N VAL A 260 5.12 -23.39 -14.79
CA VAL A 260 3.96 -24.22 -14.46
C VAL A 260 3.71 -25.30 -15.51
N ASN A 261 3.06 -26.39 -15.11
CA ASN A 261 2.60 -27.43 -16.01
C ASN A 261 1.09 -27.30 -16.27
N LYS A 262 0.66 -27.75 -17.45
CA LYS A 262 -0.76 -27.87 -17.81
C LYS A 262 -1.48 -28.80 -16.83
N GLY A 263 -2.66 -28.40 -16.35
CA GLY A 263 -3.42 -29.15 -15.35
C GLY A 263 -2.84 -29.14 -13.93
N GLN A 264 -1.74 -28.42 -13.69
CA GLN A 264 -1.14 -28.33 -12.36
C GLN A 264 -2.05 -27.53 -11.40
N THR A 265 -2.20 -28.01 -10.17
CA THR A 265 -2.74 -27.19 -9.07
C THR A 265 -1.62 -26.34 -8.46
N VAL A 266 -1.85 -25.04 -8.37
CA VAL A 266 -0.93 -24.06 -7.76
C VAL A 266 -1.63 -23.32 -6.61
N LYS A 267 -0.85 -22.77 -5.69
CA LYS A 267 -1.33 -21.84 -4.66
C LYS A 267 -0.88 -20.42 -5.01
N LEU A 268 -1.84 -19.52 -5.20
CA LEU A 268 -1.60 -18.11 -5.46
C LEU A 268 -1.46 -17.36 -4.13
N GLU A 269 -0.39 -16.57 -3.99
CA GLU A 269 -0.21 -15.63 -2.88
C GLU A 269 -0.41 -14.20 -3.38
N LEU A 270 -1.26 -13.44 -2.70
CA LEU A 270 -1.54 -12.02 -2.97
C LEU A 270 -1.82 -11.31 -1.63
N THR A 271 -1.61 -9.99 -1.62
CA THR A 271 -1.89 -9.15 -0.46
C THR A 271 -3.12 -8.30 -0.74
N TYR A 272 -4.11 -8.37 0.15
CA TYR A 272 -5.37 -7.65 0.05
C TYR A 272 -5.46 -6.58 1.14
N GLU A 273 -6.08 -5.45 0.82
CA GLU A 273 -6.15 -4.27 1.69
C GLU A 273 -7.56 -3.68 1.70
N ASN A 274 -7.96 -3.10 2.84
CA ASN A 274 -9.24 -2.41 3.01
C ASN A 274 -9.01 -0.93 3.31
N LEU A 275 -8.72 -0.18 2.27
CA LEU A 275 -8.41 1.25 2.30
C LEU A 275 -9.63 2.12 2.66
N GLY A 276 -10.83 1.54 2.73
CA GLY A 276 -12.11 2.22 2.92
C GLY A 276 -12.50 2.50 4.37
N LYS A 277 -13.74 2.97 4.56
CA LYS A 277 -14.27 3.32 5.88
C LYS A 277 -14.81 2.10 6.65
N THR A 278 -15.41 1.12 5.98
CA THR A 278 -16.11 0.02 6.66
C THR A 278 -15.12 -1.06 7.06
N SER A 279 -15.13 -1.46 8.34
CA SER A 279 -14.27 -2.54 8.84
C SER A 279 -14.96 -3.33 9.96
N PRO A 280 -15.03 -4.67 9.89
CA PRO A 280 -14.59 -5.50 8.76
C PRO A 280 -15.45 -5.31 7.50
N LEU A 281 -14.88 -5.57 6.33
CA LEU A 281 -15.58 -5.61 5.05
C LEU A 281 -15.28 -6.93 4.33
N SER A 282 -16.32 -7.67 3.94
CA SER A 282 -16.18 -8.93 3.22
C SER A 282 -16.46 -8.72 1.73
N ALA A 283 -15.52 -9.12 0.87
CA ALA A 283 -15.64 -8.98 -0.57
C ALA A 283 -15.38 -10.32 -1.28
N LYS A 284 -16.07 -10.52 -2.40
CA LYS A 284 -15.76 -11.64 -3.30
C LYS A 284 -14.49 -11.34 -4.09
N VAL A 285 -13.75 -12.38 -4.43
CA VAL A 285 -12.54 -12.27 -5.27
C VAL A 285 -12.68 -13.22 -6.44
N GLY A 286 -12.55 -12.71 -7.67
CA GLY A 286 -12.50 -13.51 -8.88
C GLY A 286 -11.06 -13.74 -9.30
N TYR A 287 -10.72 -14.96 -9.74
CA TYR A 287 -9.40 -15.32 -10.22
C TYR A 287 -9.42 -15.57 -11.72
N TYR A 288 -8.44 -15.02 -12.43
CA TYR A 288 -8.44 -14.96 -13.88
C TYR A 288 -7.09 -15.35 -14.48
N LEU A 289 -7.13 -15.88 -15.70
CA LEU A 289 -5.97 -16.09 -16.55
C LEU A 289 -6.05 -15.19 -17.78
N SER A 290 -5.07 -14.31 -17.93
CA SER A 290 -4.95 -13.38 -19.05
C SER A 290 -3.79 -13.73 -19.98
N SER A 291 -3.90 -13.25 -21.21
CA SER A 291 -2.85 -13.29 -22.24
C SER A 291 -1.91 -12.07 -22.20
N ASN A 292 -2.18 -11.10 -21.33
CA ASN A 292 -1.33 -9.94 -21.08
C ASN A 292 -1.33 -9.62 -19.56
N ASP A 293 -0.62 -8.57 -19.17
CA ASP A 293 -0.47 -8.17 -17.76
C ASP A 293 -1.63 -7.30 -17.23
N THR A 294 -2.72 -7.15 -17.99
CA THR A 294 -3.93 -6.44 -17.56
C THR A 294 -5.02 -7.44 -17.22
N ILE A 295 -5.30 -7.58 -15.92
CA ILE A 295 -6.35 -8.46 -15.42
C ILE A 295 -7.68 -7.71 -15.44
N SER A 296 -8.68 -8.37 -16.04
CA SER A 296 -10.04 -7.87 -16.23
C SER A 296 -11.04 -9.00 -16.20
N VAL A 297 -12.32 -8.67 -16.07
CA VAL A 297 -13.42 -9.66 -16.11
C VAL A 297 -13.63 -10.29 -17.50
N ALA A 298 -12.96 -9.79 -18.54
CA ALA A 298 -12.97 -10.38 -19.88
C ALA A 298 -11.98 -11.55 -20.02
N ASP A 299 -11.06 -11.69 -19.07
CA ASP A 299 -10.09 -12.78 -19.05
C ASP A 299 -10.75 -14.12 -18.67
N ARG A 300 -10.00 -15.21 -18.85
CA ARG A 300 -10.54 -16.55 -18.55
C ARG A 300 -10.69 -16.73 -17.04
N PHE A 301 -11.93 -16.83 -16.58
CA PHE A 301 -12.23 -17.13 -15.18
C PHE A 301 -11.71 -18.52 -14.77
N LEU A 302 -11.02 -18.57 -13.64
CA LEU A 302 -10.45 -19.78 -13.04
C LEU A 302 -11.20 -20.24 -11.79
N GLY A 303 -11.92 -19.33 -11.12
CA GLY A 303 -12.66 -19.58 -9.89
C GLY A 303 -12.86 -18.31 -9.07
N GLU A 304 -13.61 -18.43 -7.98
CA GLU A 304 -13.81 -17.33 -7.02
C GLU A 304 -13.52 -17.78 -5.59
N GLY A 305 -13.31 -16.79 -4.72
CA GLY A 305 -13.26 -16.93 -3.28
C GLY A 305 -13.84 -15.69 -2.60
N ALA A 306 -13.57 -15.55 -1.31
CA ALA A 306 -13.91 -14.34 -0.55
C ALA A 306 -12.82 -14.04 0.47
N VAL A 307 -12.67 -12.75 0.78
CA VAL A 307 -11.80 -12.25 1.85
C VAL A 307 -12.62 -11.42 2.81
N THR A 308 -12.24 -11.38 4.08
CA THR A 308 -12.81 -10.46 5.07
C THR A 308 -11.68 -9.63 5.64
N LEU A 309 -11.67 -8.37 5.27
CA LEU A 309 -10.56 -7.47 5.52
C LEU A 309 -10.90 -6.55 6.68
N TYR A 310 -9.94 -6.43 7.59
CA TYR A 310 -10.02 -5.57 8.77
C TYR A 310 -9.09 -4.39 8.59
N ARG A 311 -9.43 -3.29 9.27
CA ARG A 311 -8.55 -2.15 9.35
C ARG A 311 -7.28 -2.47 10.13
N GLY A 312 -6.14 -1.99 9.65
CA GLY A 312 -4.85 -1.99 10.36
C GLY A 312 -3.88 -3.10 9.98
N PHE A 313 -4.27 -4.05 9.13
CA PHE A 313 -3.35 -5.07 8.63
C PHE A 313 -3.71 -5.48 7.19
N PRO A 314 -2.80 -5.28 6.23
CA PRO A 314 -2.86 -5.96 4.94
C PRO A 314 -2.92 -7.49 5.13
N ASP A 315 -3.86 -8.14 4.47
CA ASP A 315 -4.03 -9.59 4.54
C ASP A 315 -3.28 -10.27 3.39
N THR A 316 -2.13 -10.88 3.69
CA THR A 316 -1.39 -11.69 2.72
C THR A 316 -1.87 -13.12 2.76
N THR A 317 -2.71 -13.47 1.80
CA THR A 317 -3.29 -14.81 1.70
C THR A 317 -2.41 -15.71 0.84
N PHE A 318 -2.32 -16.99 1.20
CA PHE A 318 -1.56 -18.01 0.46
C PHE A 318 -2.30 -19.34 0.34
N ASN A 319 -3.63 -19.34 0.54
CA ASN A 319 -4.49 -20.53 0.52
C ASN A 319 -5.49 -20.52 -0.66
N THR A 320 -5.20 -19.76 -1.71
CA THR A 320 -5.97 -19.77 -2.96
C THR A 320 -5.44 -20.84 -3.89
N PHE A 321 -6.21 -21.91 -4.10
CA PHE A 321 -5.85 -23.01 -5.01
C PHE A 321 -6.45 -22.79 -6.39
N LEU A 322 -5.62 -22.82 -7.43
CA LEU A 322 -6.03 -22.66 -8.82
C LEU A 322 -5.49 -23.82 -9.66
N VAL A 323 -6.28 -24.28 -10.62
CA VAL A 323 -5.85 -25.29 -11.61
C VAL A 323 -5.42 -24.56 -12.88
N ILE A 324 -4.18 -24.76 -13.29
CA ILE A 324 -3.67 -24.27 -14.57
C ILE A 324 -4.42 -24.98 -15.70
N PRO A 325 -5.08 -24.27 -16.63
CA PRO A 325 -5.79 -24.92 -17.72
C PRO A 325 -4.92 -25.87 -18.54
N SER A 326 -5.49 -26.98 -18.98
CA SER A 326 -4.75 -28.03 -19.69
C SER A 326 -4.53 -27.73 -21.18
N ASP A 327 -5.26 -26.75 -21.70
CA ASP A 327 -5.28 -26.31 -23.10
C ASP A 327 -4.33 -25.14 -23.40
N LEU A 328 -3.54 -24.69 -22.41
CA LEU A 328 -2.57 -23.62 -22.63
C LEU A 328 -1.43 -24.04 -23.58
N VAL A 329 -0.87 -23.07 -24.29
CA VAL A 329 0.23 -23.29 -25.23
C VAL A 329 1.55 -23.44 -24.45
N SER A 330 2.27 -24.53 -24.71
CA SER A 330 3.60 -24.75 -24.10
C SER A 330 4.59 -23.71 -24.60
N GLY A 331 5.44 -23.22 -23.70
CA GLY A 331 6.36 -22.14 -24.01
C GLY A 331 5.69 -20.79 -24.20
N GLN A 332 4.45 -20.58 -23.76
CA GLN A 332 3.83 -19.24 -23.74
C GLN A 332 3.77 -18.67 -22.32
N THR A 333 3.92 -17.35 -22.21
CA THR A 333 3.70 -16.61 -20.96
C THR A 333 2.25 -16.16 -20.89
N TYR A 334 1.64 -16.37 -19.73
CA TYR A 334 0.32 -15.88 -19.36
C TYR A 334 0.40 -15.19 -18.00
N TRP A 335 -0.68 -14.57 -17.56
CA TRP A 335 -0.77 -13.88 -16.29
C TRP A 335 -1.94 -14.42 -15.49
N ILE A 336 -1.69 -14.89 -14.28
CA ILE A 336 -2.74 -15.25 -13.33
C ILE A 336 -2.93 -14.09 -12.38
N GLY A 337 -4.16 -13.66 -12.18
CA GLY A 337 -4.47 -12.53 -11.33
C GLY A 337 -5.77 -12.69 -10.57
N ALA A 338 -6.04 -11.70 -9.74
CA ALA A 338 -7.25 -11.59 -8.98
C ALA A 338 -7.91 -10.23 -9.23
N ILE A 339 -9.23 -10.19 -9.10
CA ILE A 339 -10.02 -8.97 -8.98
C ILE A 339 -10.80 -9.06 -7.66
N ILE A 340 -10.49 -8.23 -6.68
CA ILE A 340 -11.31 -8.08 -5.47
C ILE A 340 -12.55 -7.26 -5.82
N ASP A 341 -13.67 -7.58 -5.19
CA ASP A 341 -15.00 -7.07 -5.54
C ASP A 341 -15.34 -7.17 -7.03
N TYR A 342 -14.97 -8.30 -7.67
CA TYR A 342 -15.14 -8.48 -9.12
C TYR A 342 -16.60 -8.37 -9.60
N ASN A 343 -17.56 -8.50 -8.69
CA ASN A 343 -19.00 -8.38 -8.95
C ASN A 343 -19.56 -6.98 -8.61
N ASN A 344 -18.69 -6.01 -8.29
CA ASN A 344 -19.02 -4.60 -8.04
C ASN A 344 -20.12 -4.47 -6.97
N ALA A 345 -19.96 -5.19 -5.85
CA ALA A 345 -20.91 -5.16 -4.74
C ALA A 345 -20.85 -3.86 -3.94
N TYR A 346 -19.69 -3.19 -3.95
CA TYR A 346 -19.45 -1.94 -3.24
C TYR A 346 -19.24 -0.80 -4.23
N SER A 347 -19.65 0.41 -3.82
CA SER A 347 -19.30 1.62 -4.56
C SER A 347 -17.97 2.12 -4.02
N GLU A 348 -16.91 1.90 -4.78
CA GLU A 348 -15.58 2.21 -4.35
C GLU A 348 -15.11 3.56 -4.87
N ARG A 349 -14.10 4.13 -4.21
CA ARG A 349 -13.41 5.32 -4.72
C ARG A 349 -12.75 5.01 -6.07
N SER A 350 -12.15 3.84 -6.18
CA SER A 350 -11.32 3.47 -7.31
C SER A 350 -11.39 1.97 -7.56
N GLU A 351 -11.95 1.61 -8.71
CA GLU A 351 -11.91 0.23 -9.20
C GLU A 351 -10.54 -0.16 -9.78
N ALA A 352 -9.63 0.81 -9.95
CA ALA A 352 -8.35 0.60 -10.64
C ALA A 352 -7.33 -0.19 -9.79
N ASN A 353 -7.49 -0.19 -8.46
CA ASN A 353 -6.67 -0.92 -7.47
C ASN A 353 -7.24 -2.30 -7.11
N ASN A 354 -8.35 -2.68 -7.73
CA ASN A 354 -9.02 -3.94 -7.44
C ASN A 354 -8.39 -5.14 -8.15
N ALA A 355 -7.39 -4.95 -9.01
CA ALA A 355 -6.85 -6.03 -9.82
C ALA A 355 -5.32 -6.06 -9.85
N THR A 356 -4.73 -7.26 -9.74
CA THR A 356 -3.28 -7.45 -9.92
C THR A 356 -2.98 -8.84 -10.49
N TYR A 357 -1.72 -9.08 -10.85
CA TYR A 357 -1.28 -10.27 -11.58
C TYR A 357 0.06 -10.84 -11.08
N ILE A 358 0.34 -12.08 -11.46
CA ILE A 358 1.67 -12.71 -11.45
C ILE A 358 1.86 -13.46 -12.78
N GLY A 359 3.05 -13.35 -13.38
CA GLY A 359 3.37 -14.05 -14.62
C GLY A 359 3.56 -15.55 -14.42
N ILE A 360 3.12 -16.35 -15.38
CA ILE A 360 3.40 -17.78 -15.48
C ILE A 360 3.91 -18.14 -16.88
N ARG A 361 4.82 -19.10 -16.96
CA ARG A 361 5.33 -19.69 -18.19
C ARG A 361 4.96 -21.17 -18.22
N VAL A 362 4.19 -21.57 -19.22
CA VAL A 362 3.78 -22.97 -19.39
C VAL A 362 4.97 -23.76 -19.95
N ASN A 363 5.30 -24.88 -19.31
CA ASN A 363 6.39 -25.77 -19.77
C ASN A 363 6.06 -26.49 -21.08
#